data_AF-A0A8J7Z7P9-F1
#
_entry.id   AF-A0A8J7Z7P9-F1
#
_cell.length_a   1.000
_cell.length_b   1.000
_cell.length_c   1.000
_cell.angle_alpha   90.00
_cell.angle_beta   90.00
_cell.angle_gamma   90.00
#
_symmetry.space_group_name_H-M   'P 1'
#
loop_
_entity.id
_entity.type
_entity.pdbx_description
1 polymer ?
#
loop_
_entity_poly.entity_id
_entity_poly.type
_entity_poly.pdbx_seq_one_letter_code
_entity_poly.pdbx_strand_id
1 'polypeptide(L)'
;MEYLEYVKLHKKIRKILILGSGAVGKTSLTKVLKSQIPLKDTNGDCDYNRTLFVEIDQFKTDDDIGTFQVIDLAGQLGLPIHATRDSPKFVFNAVDLICYVFATDNVQSLIDLSEWVEIVNNFYSIRKLDTPPFILIRNKVDLESFIDNSLLENIMSDLRAYFEVSCYDGQGIDQLKQWFNVFFKECEYEILEQ
;
A
#
# COMPACT_ATOMS: atom_id res chain seq x y z
N MET A 1 -4.61 -13.96 -23.73
CA MET A 1 -4.86 -12.89 -22.76
C MET A 1 -6.11 -13.22 -21.93
N GLU A 2 -5.95 -13.45 -20.64
CA GLU A 2 -7.07 -13.68 -19.71
C GLU A 2 -7.95 -12.41 -19.63
N TYR A 3 -9.28 -12.54 -19.51
CA TYR A 3 -10.22 -11.38 -19.56
C TYR A 3 -9.87 -10.27 -18.56
N LEU A 4 -9.33 -10.64 -17.40
CA LEU A 4 -8.89 -9.70 -16.38
C LEU A 4 -7.70 -8.84 -16.85
N GLU A 5 -6.69 -9.45 -17.45
CA GLU A 5 -5.52 -8.74 -17.99
C GLU A 5 -5.91 -7.82 -19.15
N TYR A 6 -6.86 -8.25 -19.98
CA TYR A 6 -7.46 -7.39 -21.00
C TYR A 6 -8.11 -6.14 -20.40
N VAL A 7 -8.91 -6.29 -19.34
CA VAL A 7 -9.56 -5.16 -18.65
C VAL A 7 -8.53 -4.24 -18.01
N LYS A 8 -7.52 -4.78 -17.31
CA LYS A 8 -6.45 -3.99 -16.68
C LYS A 8 -5.72 -3.13 -17.72
N LEU A 9 -5.34 -3.71 -18.86
CA LEU A 9 -4.64 -3.01 -19.93
C LEU A 9 -5.51 -1.92 -20.56
N HIS A 10 -6.74 -2.25 -20.97
CA HIS A 10 -7.59 -1.32 -21.73
C HIS A 10 -8.23 -0.23 -20.86
N LYS A 11 -8.46 -0.51 -19.57
CA LYS A 11 -8.95 0.47 -18.60
C LYS A 11 -7.83 1.19 -17.88
N LYS A 12 -6.58 0.75 -18.04
CA LYS A 12 -5.41 1.27 -17.33
C LYS A 12 -5.67 1.30 -15.82
N ILE A 13 -6.20 0.22 -15.27
CA ILE A 13 -6.49 0.10 -13.84
C ILE A 13 -5.48 -0.86 -13.23
N ARG A 14 -4.81 -0.41 -12.17
CA ARG A 14 -3.92 -1.24 -11.34
C ARG A 14 -4.43 -1.25 -9.92
N LYS A 15 -4.38 -2.41 -9.29
CA LYS A 15 -4.86 -2.59 -7.92
C LYS A 15 -3.67 -2.63 -6.98
N ILE A 16 -3.60 -1.64 -6.10
CA ILE A 16 -2.64 -1.56 -4.99
C ILE A 16 -3.35 -1.93 -3.69
N LEU A 17 -2.75 -2.83 -2.93
CA LEU A 17 -3.20 -3.16 -1.59
C LEU A 17 -2.29 -2.49 -0.56
N ILE A 18 -2.84 -1.68 0.35
CA ILE A 18 -2.08 -1.04 1.43
C ILE A 18 -2.38 -1.75 2.75
N LEU A 19 -1.34 -2.33 3.36
CA LEU A 19 -1.42 -3.12 4.58
C LEU A 19 -0.56 -2.50 5.68
N GLY A 20 -0.92 -2.74 6.93
CA GLY A 20 -0.20 -2.21 8.09
C GLY A 20 -1.12 -2.02 9.29
N SER A 21 -0.54 -1.81 10.45
CA SER A 21 -1.29 -1.65 11.71
C SER A 21 -2.21 -0.43 11.70
N GLY A 22 -3.10 -0.35 12.69
CA GLY A 22 -3.91 0.84 12.92
C GLY A 22 -2.99 2.04 13.17
N ALA A 23 -3.45 3.25 12.80
CA ALA A 23 -2.75 4.50 13.10
C ALA A 23 -1.37 4.72 12.44
N VAL A 24 -0.94 3.86 11.51
CA VAL A 24 0.32 4.06 10.77
C VAL A 24 0.23 5.09 9.64
N GLY A 25 -0.98 5.56 9.33
CA GLY A 25 -1.23 6.59 8.31
C GLY A 25 -1.48 6.07 6.90
N LYS A 26 -2.08 4.89 6.73
CA LYS A 26 -2.51 4.35 5.42
C LYS A 26 -3.52 5.26 4.71
N THR A 27 -4.59 5.63 5.40
CA THR A 27 -5.61 6.55 4.88
C THR A 27 -5.01 7.92 4.55
N SER A 28 -4.12 8.41 5.42
CA SER A 28 -3.36 9.64 5.20
C SER A 28 -2.50 9.57 3.94
N LEU A 29 -1.79 8.45 3.74
CA LEU A 29 -0.97 8.21 2.55
C LEU A 29 -1.82 8.24 1.29
N THR A 30 -2.96 7.56 1.28
CA THR A 30 -3.88 7.57 0.14
C THR A 30 -4.39 8.98 -0.18
N LYS A 31 -4.78 9.74 0.86
CA LYS A 31 -5.24 11.13 0.70
C LYS A 31 -4.15 12.02 0.10
N VAL A 32 -2.92 11.95 0.63
CA VAL A 32 -1.79 12.77 0.18
C VAL A 32 -1.33 12.38 -1.22
N LEU A 33 -1.29 11.07 -1.54
CA LEU A 33 -1.01 10.61 -2.90
C LEU A 33 -2.05 11.13 -3.91
N LYS A 34 -3.31 11.25 -3.50
CA LYS A 34 -4.39 11.76 -4.34
C LYS A 34 -4.38 13.29 -4.48
N SER A 35 -4.22 14.02 -3.37
CA SER A 35 -4.32 15.48 -3.35
C SER A 35 -3.03 16.17 -3.75
N GLN A 36 -1.88 15.53 -3.53
CA GLN A 36 -0.54 16.14 -3.60
C GLN A 36 -0.36 17.31 -2.62
N ILE A 37 -1.21 17.37 -1.60
CA ILE A 37 -1.19 18.39 -0.56
C ILE A 37 -0.86 17.69 0.76
N PRO A 38 0.28 18.02 1.39
CA PRO A 38 0.62 17.53 2.72
C PRO A 38 -0.49 17.81 3.74
N LEU A 39 -0.65 16.95 4.74
CA LEU A 39 -1.74 17.13 5.72
C LEU A 39 -1.62 18.45 6.51
N LYS A 40 -0.40 18.93 6.77
CA LYS A 40 -0.18 20.22 7.44
C LYS A 40 -0.80 21.40 6.67
N ASP A 41 -0.92 21.27 5.35
CA ASP A 41 -1.43 22.30 4.45
C ASP A 41 -2.92 22.09 4.11
N THR A 42 -3.55 21.06 4.68
CA THR A 42 -5.00 20.88 4.62
C THR A 42 -5.64 21.70 5.74
N ASN A 43 -6.64 22.53 5.42
CA ASN A 43 -7.28 23.49 6.34
C ASN A 43 -8.16 22.83 7.44
N GLY A 44 -7.63 21.85 8.19
CA GLY A 44 -8.32 21.23 9.32
C GLY A 44 -9.30 20.10 8.96
N ASP A 45 -9.51 19.77 7.69
CA ASP A 45 -10.39 18.66 7.25
C ASP A 45 -9.78 17.25 7.42
N CYS A 46 -8.71 17.13 8.20
CA CYS A 46 -8.11 15.85 8.56
C CYS A 46 -8.73 15.31 9.85
N ASP A 47 -10.05 15.07 9.83
CA ASP A 47 -10.66 14.23 10.85
C ASP A 47 -9.99 12.87 10.82
N TYR A 48 -9.29 12.56 11.91
CA TYR A 48 -8.65 11.27 12.15
C TYR A 48 -9.73 10.22 12.42
N ASN A 49 -10.37 9.76 11.34
CA ASN A 49 -11.34 8.68 11.40
C ASN A 49 -10.63 7.36 11.15
N ARG A 50 -10.79 6.41 12.08
CA ARG A 50 -10.29 5.05 11.89
C ARG A 50 -11.11 4.36 10.79
N THR A 51 -10.44 3.77 9.81
CA THR A 51 -11.07 2.88 8.82
C THR A 51 -11.78 1.75 9.54
N LEU A 52 -13.09 1.60 9.34
CA LEU A 52 -13.91 0.63 10.06
C LEU A 52 -13.85 -0.79 9.49
N PHE A 53 -13.59 -0.94 8.18
CA PHE A 53 -13.60 -2.26 7.53
C PHE A 53 -12.66 -2.31 6.31
N VAL A 54 -13.10 -1.75 5.18
CA VAL A 54 -12.31 -1.56 3.96
C VAL A 54 -12.68 -0.21 3.38
N GLU A 55 -11.69 0.62 3.11
CA GLU A 55 -11.86 1.79 2.26
C GLU A 55 -11.24 1.50 0.90
N ILE A 56 -12.01 1.74 -0.15
CA ILE A 56 -11.54 1.62 -1.52
C ILE A 56 -11.47 3.03 -2.06
N ASP A 57 -10.25 3.47 -2.27
CA ASP A 57 -9.97 4.75 -2.87
C ASP A 57 -9.38 4.57 -4.26
N GLN A 58 -9.46 5.64 -5.03
CA GLN A 58 -8.84 5.72 -6.34
C GLN A 58 -8.06 7.00 -6.45
N PHE A 59 -6.81 6.89 -6.90
CA PHE A 59 -6.03 8.02 -7.35
C PHE A 59 -5.47 7.75 -8.75
N LYS A 60 -5.43 8.81 -9.55
CA LYS A 60 -4.83 8.77 -10.88
C LYS A 60 -3.34 9.02 -10.76
N THR A 61 -2.55 8.32 -11.56
CA THR A 61 -1.15 8.68 -11.77
C THR A 61 -1.06 10.03 -12.49
N ASP A 62 0.10 10.69 -12.34
CA ASP A 62 0.37 11.83 -13.22
C ASP A 62 0.40 11.34 -14.67
N ASP A 63 -0.06 12.21 -15.58
CA ASP A 63 -0.20 11.95 -17.01
C ASP A 63 -1.33 10.96 -17.42
N ASP A 64 -2.30 10.68 -16.55
CA ASP A 64 -3.48 9.83 -16.84
C ASP A 64 -3.08 8.42 -17.35
N ILE A 65 -1.89 7.96 -16.94
CA ILE A 65 -1.29 6.67 -17.31
C ILE A 65 -2.12 5.52 -16.74
N GLY A 66 -2.86 5.77 -15.66
CA GLY A 66 -3.89 4.88 -15.17
C GLY A 66 -4.48 5.27 -13.81
N THR A 67 -5.32 4.40 -13.28
CA THR A 67 -5.95 4.55 -11.96
C THR A 67 -5.42 3.48 -11.03
N PHE A 68 -4.87 3.90 -9.90
CA PHE A 68 -4.60 3.00 -8.79
C PHE A 68 -5.84 2.87 -7.94
N GLN A 69 -6.37 1.64 -7.85
CA GLN A 69 -7.35 1.28 -6.85
C GLN A 69 -6.60 0.91 -5.58
N VAL A 70 -6.76 1.71 -4.55
CA VAL A 70 -6.17 1.51 -3.24
C VAL A 70 -7.18 0.80 -2.36
N ILE A 71 -6.77 -0.33 -1.78
CA ILE A 71 -7.53 -0.98 -0.71
C ILE A 71 -6.82 -0.66 0.61
N ASP A 72 -7.45 0.18 1.43
CA ASP A 72 -7.04 0.47 2.80
C ASP A 72 -7.83 -0.41 3.78
N LEU A 73 -7.10 -1.22 4.54
CA LEU A 73 -7.69 -2.10 5.55
C LEU A 73 -7.60 -1.48 6.94
N ALA A 74 -8.66 -1.65 7.72
CA ALA A 74 -8.61 -1.39 9.15
C ALA A 74 -7.45 -2.19 9.77
N GLY A 75 -6.46 -1.51 10.35
CA GLY A 75 -5.24 -2.16 10.84
C GLY A 75 -5.39 -2.85 12.20
N GLN A 76 -6.61 -3.19 12.62
CA GLN A 76 -6.87 -3.90 13.88
C GLN A 76 -6.93 -5.40 13.61
N LEU A 77 -5.76 -6.03 13.62
CA LEU A 77 -5.63 -7.48 13.69
C LEU A 77 -6.26 -7.94 15.02
N GLY A 78 -7.43 -8.60 14.94
CA GLY A 78 -8.12 -9.13 16.13
C GLY A 78 -9.61 -8.81 16.26
N LEU A 79 -10.19 -7.98 15.38
CA LEU A 79 -11.65 -7.85 15.32
C LEU A 79 -12.28 -9.13 14.72
N PRO A 80 -13.44 -9.58 15.24
CA PRO A 80 -14.16 -10.76 14.73
C PRO A 80 -14.63 -10.59 13.28
N ILE A 81 -14.68 -9.34 12.80
CA ILE A 81 -15.03 -8.96 11.44
C ILE A 81 -13.78 -8.30 10.86
N HIS A 82 -13.12 -8.97 9.92
CA HIS A 82 -11.90 -8.49 9.29
C HIS A 82 -11.96 -8.85 7.81
N ALA A 83 -11.82 -7.87 6.93
CA ALA A 83 -12.06 -8.06 5.51
C ALA A 83 -11.16 -9.12 4.84
N THR A 84 -9.95 -9.33 5.37
CA THR A 84 -9.07 -10.42 4.93
C THR A 84 -9.58 -11.81 5.33
N ARG A 85 -10.44 -11.92 6.33
CA ARG A 85 -11.08 -13.18 6.76
C ARG A 85 -12.45 -13.35 6.10
N ASP A 86 -13.24 -12.28 6.05
CA ASP A 86 -14.64 -12.35 5.61
C ASP A 86 -14.79 -12.23 4.09
N SER A 87 -13.84 -11.58 3.41
CA SER A 87 -13.85 -11.43 1.95
C SER A 87 -12.43 -11.39 1.35
N PRO A 88 -11.58 -12.41 1.61
CA PRO A 88 -10.19 -12.45 1.15
C PRO A 88 -10.06 -12.33 -0.38
N LYS A 89 -11.00 -12.91 -1.13
CA LYS A 89 -11.02 -12.78 -2.60
C LYS A 89 -11.20 -11.34 -3.05
N PHE A 90 -11.98 -10.54 -2.33
CA PHE A 90 -12.20 -9.16 -2.70
C PHE A 90 -10.94 -8.32 -2.48
N VAL A 91 -10.26 -8.56 -1.36
CA VAL A 91 -9.05 -7.84 -0.96
C VAL A 91 -7.85 -8.24 -1.82
N PHE A 92 -7.53 -9.53 -1.86
CA PHE A 92 -6.26 -10.02 -2.39
C PHE A 92 -6.32 -10.39 -3.87
N ASN A 93 -7.48 -10.67 -4.46
CA ASN A 93 -7.49 -11.11 -5.86
C ASN A 93 -7.17 -9.93 -6.81
N ALA A 94 -6.42 -10.22 -7.88
CA ALA A 94 -6.04 -9.25 -8.90
C ALA A 94 -5.21 -8.05 -8.39
N VAL A 95 -4.48 -8.19 -7.27
CA VAL A 95 -3.56 -7.16 -6.78
C VAL A 95 -2.28 -7.19 -7.61
N ASP A 96 -1.85 -6.02 -8.10
CA ASP A 96 -0.62 -5.87 -8.87
C ASP A 96 0.58 -5.51 -7.97
N LEU A 97 0.32 -4.87 -6.82
CA LEU A 97 1.35 -4.44 -5.87
C LEU A 97 0.82 -4.41 -4.43
N ILE A 98 1.64 -4.86 -3.48
CA ILE A 98 1.36 -4.74 -2.05
C ILE A 98 2.28 -3.68 -1.42
N CYS A 99 1.70 -2.74 -0.69
CA CYS A 99 2.42 -1.71 0.07
C CYS A 99 2.28 -1.99 1.56
N TYR A 100 3.36 -2.41 2.21
CA TYR A 100 3.40 -2.54 3.67
C TYR A 100 3.79 -1.21 4.30
N VAL A 101 2.96 -0.71 5.21
CA VAL A 101 3.15 0.59 5.88
C VAL A 101 3.33 0.39 7.37
N PHE A 102 4.41 0.92 7.90
CA PHE A 102 4.65 1.06 9.35
C PHE A 102 5.00 2.51 9.68
N ALA A 103 4.94 2.88 10.95
CA ALA A 103 5.25 4.23 11.39
C ALA A 103 6.57 4.29 12.16
N THR A 104 7.36 5.34 11.93
CA THR A 104 8.69 5.53 12.56
C THR A 104 8.62 5.57 14.08
N ASP A 105 7.50 6.08 14.62
CA ASP A 105 7.22 6.30 16.04
C ASP A 105 6.67 5.03 16.72
N ASN A 106 6.50 3.93 15.99
CA ASN A 106 5.85 2.73 16.49
C ASN A 106 6.54 1.45 16.00
N VAL A 107 7.48 0.93 16.81
CA VAL A 107 8.18 -0.34 16.54
C VAL A 107 7.22 -1.53 16.40
N GLN A 108 6.14 -1.56 17.17
CA GLN A 108 5.16 -2.65 17.08
C GLN A 108 4.54 -2.71 15.68
N SER A 109 4.31 -1.57 15.03
CA SER A 109 3.76 -1.55 13.68
C SER A 109 4.67 -2.17 12.63
N LEU A 110 5.99 -2.21 12.86
CA LEU A 110 6.94 -2.94 12.03
C LEU A 110 6.86 -4.45 12.30
N ILE A 111 6.77 -4.84 13.57
CA ILE A 111 6.65 -6.25 13.98
C ILE A 111 5.37 -6.88 13.39
N ASP A 112 4.25 -6.16 13.49
CA ASP A 112 2.95 -6.58 12.97
C ASP A 112 2.95 -6.83 11.45
N LEU A 113 3.91 -6.28 10.69
CA LEU A 113 4.01 -6.56 9.26
C LEU A 113 4.30 -8.03 8.96
N SER A 114 4.97 -8.74 9.87
CA SER A 114 5.22 -10.18 9.71
C SER A 114 3.91 -10.98 9.64
N GLU A 115 2.90 -10.61 10.45
CA GLU A 115 1.57 -11.23 10.41
C GLU A 115 0.86 -10.93 9.09
N TRP A 116 0.97 -9.69 8.57
CA TRP A 116 0.40 -9.34 7.27
C TRP A 116 1.04 -10.10 6.11
N VAL A 117 2.37 -10.25 6.13
CA VAL A 117 3.12 -11.04 5.14
C VAL A 117 2.68 -12.49 5.19
N GLU A 118 2.51 -13.07 6.38
CA GLU A 118 2.02 -14.44 6.53
C GLU A 118 0.60 -14.60 5.96
N ILE A 119 -0.32 -13.67 6.26
CA ILE A 119 -1.70 -13.69 5.74
C ILE A 119 -1.71 -13.65 4.21
N VAL A 120 -0.91 -12.77 3.61
CA VAL A 120 -0.76 -12.64 2.16
C VAL A 120 -0.21 -13.93 1.57
N ASN A 121 0.93 -14.41 2.05
CA ASN A 121 1.59 -15.60 1.53
C ASN A 121 0.69 -16.84 1.63
N ASN A 122 -0.03 -17.00 2.75
CA ASN A 122 -0.99 -18.09 2.92
C ASN A 122 -2.12 -18.00 1.88
N PHE A 123 -2.66 -16.82 1.61
CA PHE A 123 -3.73 -16.66 0.62
C PHE A 123 -3.28 -17.08 -0.79
N TYR A 124 -2.12 -16.60 -1.25
CA TYR A 124 -1.60 -16.90 -2.58
C TYR A 124 -1.14 -18.36 -2.71
N SER A 125 -0.45 -18.89 -1.69
CA SER A 125 0.03 -20.28 -1.64
C SER A 125 -1.11 -21.30 -1.71
N ILE A 126 -2.17 -21.14 -0.89
CA ILE A 126 -3.34 -22.03 -0.89
C ILE A 126 -4.01 -22.07 -2.28
N ARG A 127 -3.92 -20.97 -3.03
CA ARG A 127 -4.50 -20.84 -4.37
C ARG A 127 -3.56 -21.19 -5.51
N LYS A 128 -2.29 -21.52 -5.23
CA LYS A 128 -1.24 -21.74 -6.23
C LYS A 128 -1.09 -20.55 -7.19
N LEU A 129 -1.16 -19.35 -6.63
CA LEU A 129 -0.96 -18.09 -7.35
C LEU A 129 0.41 -17.52 -6.96
N ASP A 130 1.03 -16.78 -7.87
CA ASP A 130 2.22 -16.01 -7.55
C ASP A 130 1.85 -14.83 -6.64
N THR A 131 2.66 -14.62 -5.60
CA THR A 131 2.49 -13.46 -4.71
C THR A 131 2.92 -12.20 -5.48
N PRO A 132 2.12 -11.12 -5.50
CA PRO A 132 2.50 -9.87 -6.12
C PRO A 132 3.77 -9.30 -5.50
N PRO A 133 4.56 -8.51 -6.26
CA PRO A 133 5.66 -7.76 -5.69
C PRO A 133 5.16 -6.85 -4.56
N PHE A 134 6.06 -6.56 -3.62
CA PHE A 134 5.73 -5.69 -2.51
C PHE A 134 6.82 -4.63 -2.26
N ILE A 135 6.38 -3.51 -1.72
CA ILE A 135 7.24 -2.42 -1.24
C ILE A 135 6.98 -2.18 0.24
N LEU A 136 7.96 -1.58 0.89
CA LEU A 136 7.88 -1.18 2.29
C LEU A 136 7.91 0.34 2.40
N ILE A 137 7.02 0.89 3.19
CA ILE A 137 6.84 2.33 3.39
C ILE A 137 6.93 2.61 4.89
N ARG A 138 7.97 3.32 5.29
CA ARG A 138 8.10 3.91 6.62
C ARG A 138 7.45 5.28 6.60
N ASN A 139 6.33 5.43 7.28
CA ASN A 139 5.61 6.69 7.39
C ASN A 139 5.99 7.45 8.68
N LYS A 140 5.59 8.73 8.72
CA LYS A 140 5.78 9.68 9.81
C LYS A 140 7.24 9.99 10.13
N VAL A 141 8.12 10.00 9.13
CA VAL A 141 9.56 10.26 9.35
C VAL A 141 9.88 11.68 9.84
N ASP A 142 8.87 12.55 9.91
CA ASP A 142 8.90 13.83 10.62
C ASP A 142 8.98 13.68 12.15
N LEU A 143 8.67 12.50 12.68
CA LEU A 143 8.74 12.18 14.11
C LEU A 143 10.07 11.48 14.48
N GLU A 144 10.42 11.53 15.76
CA GLU A 144 11.57 10.79 16.28
C GLU A 144 11.40 9.28 16.09
N SER A 145 12.46 8.63 15.61
CA SER A 145 12.48 7.20 15.34
C SER A 145 12.85 6.40 16.59
N PHE A 146 12.06 5.37 16.88
CA PHE A 146 12.42 4.33 17.85
C PHE A 146 12.86 3.01 17.20
N ILE A 147 12.94 2.97 15.87
CA ILE A 147 13.25 1.77 15.08
C ILE A 147 14.73 1.79 14.71
N ASP A 148 15.44 0.72 15.07
CA ASP A 148 16.81 0.47 14.61
C ASP A 148 16.79 -0.03 13.15
N ASN A 149 17.64 0.56 12.32
CA ASN A 149 17.78 0.20 10.91
C ASN A 149 18.22 -1.26 10.73
N SER A 150 18.94 -1.84 11.70
CA SER A 150 19.31 -3.26 11.67
C SER A 150 18.10 -4.21 11.62
N LEU A 151 16.94 -3.78 12.15
CA LEU A 151 15.69 -4.56 12.08
C LEU A 151 15.10 -4.56 10.67
N LEU A 152 15.38 -3.54 9.87
CA LEU A 152 14.91 -3.42 8.49
C LEU A 152 15.72 -4.30 7.54
N GLU A 153 17.01 -4.50 7.81
CA GLU A 153 17.91 -5.28 6.94
C GLU A 153 17.39 -6.70 6.64
N ASN A 154 16.78 -7.35 7.65
CA ASN A 154 16.21 -8.69 7.48
C ASN A 154 14.91 -8.73 6.66
N ILE A 155 14.20 -7.60 6.59
CA ILE A 155 12.95 -7.46 5.81
C ILE A 155 13.29 -7.03 4.37
N MET A 156 14.44 -6.38 4.16
CA MET A 156 14.78 -5.71 2.90
C MET A 156 15.26 -6.63 1.77
N SER A 157 15.57 -7.90 2.03
CA SER A 157 16.16 -8.80 1.02
C SER A 157 15.24 -9.12 -0.17
N ASP A 158 13.93 -9.11 0.04
CA ASP A 158 12.93 -9.52 -0.97
C ASP A 158 12.02 -8.35 -1.42
N LEU A 159 12.35 -7.11 -1.04
CA LEU A 159 11.57 -5.93 -1.37
C LEU A 159 11.84 -5.43 -2.79
N ARG A 160 10.79 -5.02 -3.49
CA ARG A 160 10.96 -4.30 -4.77
C ARG A 160 11.46 -2.87 -4.55
N ALA A 161 11.06 -2.23 -3.44
CA ALA A 161 11.52 -0.90 -3.05
C ALA A 161 11.20 -0.61 -1.57
N TYR A 162 11.90 0.39 -1.02
CA TYR A 162 11.71 0.94 0.31
C TYR A 162 11.60 2.46 0.24
N PHE A 163 10.62 3.03 0.94
CA PHE A 163 10.38 4.48 0.98
C PHE A 163 10.24 4.97 2.41
N GLU A 164 10.86 6.12 2.67
CA GLU A 164 10.65 6.93 3.86
C GLU A 164 9.79 8.13 3.50
N VAL A 165 8.64 8.26 4.15
CA VAL A 165 7.65 9.29 3.84
C VAL A 165 7.12 9.96 5.09
N SER A 166 6.70 11.22 4.95
CA SER A 166 5.82 11.89 5.89
C SER A 166 4.61 12.40 5.13
N CYS A 167 3.45 11.83 5.45
CA CYS A 167 2.18 12.37 4.98
C CYS A 167 1.90 13.76 5.60
N TYR A 168 2.47 14.04 6.77
CA TYR A 168 2.21 15.29 7.48
C TYR A 168 2.84 16.48 6.75
N ASP A 169 4.13 16.39 6.42
CA ASP A 169 4.87 17.50 5.82
C ASP A 169 5.18 17.37 4.32
N GLY A 170 4.92 16.20 3.74
CA GLY A 170 5.09 15.89 2.32
C GLY A 170 6.41 15.19 1.97
N GLN A 171 7.31 14.97 2.93
CA GLN A 171 8.60 14.34 2.66
C GLN A 171 8.42 12.96 1.99
N GLY A 172 9.19 12.71 0.93
CA GLY A 172 9.24 11.42 0.23
C GLY A 172 8.01 11.07 -0.64
N ILE A 173 6.91 11.84 -0.56
CA ILE A 173 5.68 11.57 -1.30
C ILE A 173 5.88 11.63 -2.81
N ASP A 174 6.59 12.65 -3.30
CA ASP A 174 6.86 12.82 -4.74
C ASP A 174 7.69 11.66 -5.30
N GLN A 175 8.67 11.18 -4.53
CA GLN A 175 9.53 10.06 -4.90
C GLN A 175 8.71 8.76 -4.98
N LEU A 176 7.86 8.50 -3.99
CA LEU A 176 6.95 7.36 -3.99
C LEU A 176 6.00 7.39 -5.20
N LYS A 177 5.43 8.57 -5.51
CA LYS A 177 4.53 8.75 -6.64
C LYS A 177 5.23 8.53 -7.98
N GLN A 178 6.43 9.10 -8.15
CA GLN A 178 7.24 8.88 -9.36
C GLN A 178 7.54 7.39 -9.53
N TRP A 179 7.87 6.69 -8.44
CA TRP A 179 8.08 5.25 -8.50
C TRP A 179 6.82 4.49 -8.90
N PHE A 180 5.65 4.85 -8.36
CA PHE A 180 4.38 4.26 -8.81
C PHE A 180 4.11 4.47 -10.30
N ASN A 181 4.47 5.65 -10.86
CA ASN A 181 4.35 5.90 -12.30
C ASN A 181 5.28 4.99 -13.12
N VAL A 182 6.49 4.73 -12.65
CA VAL A 182 7.44 3.81 -13.30
C VAL A 182 6.92 2.38 -13.22
N PHE A 183 6.52 1.92 -12.03
CA PHE A 183 5.94 0.59 -11.81
C PHE A 183 4.73 0.35 -12.72
N PHE A 184 3.85 1.33 -12.86
CA PHE A 184 2.69 1.22 -13.75
C PHE A 184 3.10 0.94 -15.20
N LYS A 185 4.11 1.68 -15.70
CA LYS A 185 4.63 1.51 -17.07
C LYS A 185 5.26 0.14 -17.27
N GLU A 186 6.04 -0.35 -16.31
CA GLU A 186 6.64 -1.70 -16.35
C GLU A 186 5.56 -2.78 -16.51
N CYS A 187 4.49 -2.71 -15.72
CA CYS A 187 3.39 -3.65 -15.84
C CYS A 187 2.62 -3.54 -17.18
N GLU A 188 2.62 -2.37 -17.84
CA GLU A 188 2.02 -2.21 -19.17
C GLU A 188 2.85 -2.95 -20.23
N TYR A 189 4.18 -2.85 -20.17
CA TYR A 189 5.08 -3.59 -21.06
C TYR A 189 4.98 -5.11 -20.87
N GLU A 190 4.96 -5.59 -19.62
CA GLU A 190 4.86 -7.03 -19.32
C GLU A 190 3.60 -7.69 -19.92
N ILE A 191 2.48 -6.96 -20.01
CA ILE A 191 1.24 -7.49 -20.62
C ILE A 191 1.32 -7.49 -22.15
N LEU A 192 1.97 -6.49 -22.75
CA LEU A 192 2.08 -6.37 -24.21
C LEU A 192 3.03 -7.42 -24.81
N GLU A 193 3.96 -7.95 -24.03
CA GLU A 193 4.92 -8.98 -24.44
C GLU A 193 4.41 -10.43 -24.25
N GLN A 194 3.24 -10.63 -23.64
CA GLN A 194 2.59 -11.94 -23.40
C GLN A 194 1.50 -12.29 -24.43
#